data_AF-A0AA90PFB3-F1
#
_entry.id   AF-A0AA90PFB3-F1
#
_cell.length_a   1.000
_cell.length_b   1.000
_cell.length_c   1.000
_cell.angle_alpha   90.00
_cell.angle_beta   90.00
_cell.angle_gamma   90.00
#
_symmetry.space_group_name_H-M   'P 1'
#
loop_
_entity.id
_entity.type
_entity.pdbx_description
1 polymer ?
#
loop_
_entity_poly.entity_id
_entity_poly.type
_entity_poly.pdbx_seq_one_letter_code
_entity_poly.pdbx_strand_id
1 'polypeptide(L)' 'YMNEYGASINETAVHYNLPSDSTLLNWANQFKEGGIDALKPKKKGRLSMKKETKKKSPANGSQEALLAELEYLRA' A
#
# COMPACT_ATOMS: atom_id res chain seq x y z
N TYR A 1 0.66 29.12 12.38
CA TYR A 1 1.23 29.26 13.74
C TYR A 1 2.76 29.26 13.78
N MET A 2 3.49 28.13 13.60
CA MET A 2 4.97 28.13 13.66
C MET A 2 5.62 29.13 12.70
N ASN A 3 5.23 29.12 11.43
CA ASN A 3 5.81 30.03 10.42
C ASN A 3 5.29 31.46 10.52
N GLU A 4 4.09 31.64 11.08
CA GLU A 4 3.43 32.95 11.18
C GLU A 4 3.89 33.74 12.41
N TYR A 5 4.15 33.04 13.53
CA TYR A 5 4.53 33.63 14.81
C TYR A 5 5.98 33.31 15.21
N GLY A 6 6.73 32.57 14.39
CA GLY A 6 8.09 32.14 14.72
C GLY A 6 8.17 31.20 15.93
N ALA A 7 7.05 30.57 16.30
CA ALA A 7 6.95 29.75 17.51
C ALA A 7 7.72 28.44 17.39
N SER A 8 8.30 27.99 18.50
CA SER A 8 8.97 26.70 18.58
C SER A 8 7.98 25.53 18.46
N ILE A 9 8.50 24.34 18.16
CA ILE A 9 7.70 23.10 18.09
C ILE A 9 7.02 22.83 19.43
N ASN A 10 7.72 23.07 20.55
CA ASN A 10 7.18 22.81 21.88
C ASN A 10 6.05 23.79 22.23
N GLU A 11 6.26 25.09 22.03
CA GLU A 11 5.21 26.10 22.25
C GLU A 11 3.97 25.84 21.38
N THR A 12 4.19 25.43 20.13
CA THR A 12 3.10 25.09 19.22
C THR A 12 2.37 23.82 19.67
N ALA A 13 3.10 22.80 20.14
CA ALA A 13 2.49 21.58 20.67
C ALA A 13 1.64 21.85 21.91
N VAL A 14 2.12 22.70 22.82
CA VAL A 14 1.35 23.15 23.99
C VAL A 14 0.12 23.95 23.57
N HIS A 15 0.25 24.87 22.62
CA HIS A 15 -0.85 25.68 22.12
C HIS A 15 -2.00 24.83 21.55
N TYR A 16 -1.66 23.77 20.81
CA TYR A 16 -2.64 22.82 20.27
C TYR A 16 -2.96 21.64 21.21
N ASN A 17 -2.50 21.70 22.47
CA ASN A 17 -2.71 20.67 23.49
C ASN A 17 -2.36 19.25 22.99
N LEU A 18 -1.25 19.13 22.26
CA LEU A 18 -0.77 17.85 21.77
C LEU A 18 -0.10 17.08 22.91
N PRO A 19 -0.29 15.74 22.97
CA PRO A 19 0.29 14.92 24.03
C PRO A 19 1.82 14.82 23.94
N SER A 20 2.40 15.09 22.78
CA SER A 20 3.84 15.16 22.58
C SER A 20 4.18 16.07 21.40
N ASP A 21 5.23 16.86 21.59
CA ASP A 21 5.93 17.66 20.59
C ASP A 21 6.46 16.83 19.41
N SER A 22 6.82 15.57 19.64
CA SER A 22 7.25 14.64 18.59
C SER A 22 6.18 14.41 17.51
N THR A 23 4.89 14.48 17.87
CA THR A 23 3.78 14.40 16.91
C THR A 23 3.85 15.53 15.90
N LEU A 24 4.06 16.75 16.40
CA LEU A 24 4.15 17.93 15.56
C LEU A 24 5.42 17.92 14.71
N LEU A 25 6.56 17.50 15.29
CA LEU A 25 7.81 17.35 14.54
C LEU A 25 7.65 16.36 13.37
N ASN A 26 7.01 15.21 13.60
CA ASN A 26 6.77 14.22 12.57
C ASN A 26 5.85 14.78 11.45
N TRP A 27 4.80 15.50 11.80
CA TRP A 27 3.95 16.16 10.80
C TRP A 27 4.69 17.24 10.01
N ALA A 28 5.54 18.04 10.66
CA ALA A 28 6.35 19.04 9.98
C ALA A 28 7.31 18.40 8.96
N ASN A 29 7.94 17.28 9.32
CA ASN A 29 8.82 16.53 8.40
C ASN A 29 8.03 15.94 7.23
N GLN A 30 6.89 15.29 7.50
CA GLN A 30 6.02 14.74 6.45
C GLN A 30 5.53 15.84 5.50
N PHE A 31 5.14 16.99 6.04
CA PHE A 31 4.72 18.14 5.25
C PHE A 31 5.87 18.70 4.39
N LYS A 32 7.10 18.72 4.90
CA LYS A 32 8.28 19.13 4.13
C LYS A 32 8.56 18.18 2.96
N GLU A 33 8.33 16.88 3.14
CA GLU A 33 8.58 15.86 2.12
C GLU A 33 7.49 15.77 1.05
N GLY A 34 6.21 15.86 1.43
CA GLY A 34 5.09 15.61 0.52
C GLY A 34 3.89 16.53 0.72
N GLY A 35 4.09 17.68 1.38
CA GLY A 35 3.06 18.69 1.60
C GLY A 35 1.84 18.15 2.34
N ILE A 36 0.67 18.68 1.97
CA ILE A 36 -0.62 18.24 2.54
C ILE A 36 -0.93 16.78 2.23
N ASP A 37 -0.47 16.23 1.09
CA ASP A 37 -0.78 14.85 0.73
C ASP A 37 -0.11 13.84 1.66
N ALA A 38 1.08 14.16 2.15
CA ALA A 38 1.79 13.32 3.12
C ALA A 38 1.10 13.23 4.49
N LEU A 39 0.28 14.22 4.85
CA LEU A 39 -0.50 14.24 6.10
C LEU A 39 -1.84 13.50 5.99
N LYS A 40 -2.27 13.12 4.78
CA LYS A 40 -3.52 12.37 4.61
C LYS A 40 -3.41 11.00 5.30
N PRO A 41 -4.49 10.52 5.95
CA PRO A 41 -4.48 9.24 6.61
C PRO A 41 -4.24 8.11 5.60
N LYS A 42 -3.07 7.48 5.68
CA LYS A 42 -2.75 6.29 4.90
C LYS A 42 -3.45 5.08 5.51
N LYS A 43 -3.90 4.14 4.66
CA LYS A 43 -4.47 2.87 5.13
C LYS A 43 -3.42 2.15 5.96
N LYS A 44 -3.61 2.14 7.29
CA LYS A 44 -2.72 1.47 8.23
C LYS A 44 -2.99 -0.03 8.16
N GLY A 45 -1.96 -0.82 7.84
CA GLY A 45 -2.06 -2.27 7.82
C GLY A 45 -1.18 -2.93 6.78
N ARG A 46 -0.99 -4.24 6.92
CA ARG A 46 -0.30 -5.07 5.93
C ARG A 46 -1.16 -5.12 4.67
N LEU A 47 -0.57 -4.78 3.51
CA LEU A 47 -1.20 -5.11 2.23
C LEU A 47 -1.44 -6.62 2.22
N SER A 48 -2.69 -7.03 1.99
CA SER A 48 -3.03 -8.44 1.84
C SER A 48 -2.18 -9.00 0.70
N MET A 49 -1.28 -9.94 1.01
CA MET A 49 -0.53 -10.65 -0.01
C MET A 49 -1.54 -11.36 -0.89
N LYS A 50 -1.62 -10.98 -2.18
CA LYS A 50 -2.41 -11.76 -3.14
C LYS A 50 -1.89 -13.19 -3.08
N LYS A 51 -2.72 -14.14 -2.64
CA LYS A 51 -2.44 -15.55 -2.90
C LYS A 51 -2.45 -15.68 -4.42
N GLU A 52 -1.28 -15.95 -4.99
CA GLU A 52 -1.12 -16.56 -6.31
C GLU A 52 -2.00 -17.80 -6.33
N THR A 53 -3.27 -17.63 -6.69
CA THR A 53 -4.11 -18.75 -7.08
C THR A 53 -3.47 -19.20 -8.39
N LYS A 54 -2.70 -20.29 -8.33
CA LYS A 54 -2.36 -21.06 -9.52
C LYS A 54 -3.68 -21.29 -10.24
N LYS A 55 -3.97 -20.47 -11.25
CA LYS A 55 -5.02 -20.74 -12.21
C LYS A 55 -4.60 -22.08 -12.80
N LYS A 56 -5.28 -23.15 -12.39
CA LYS A 56 -5.38 -24.34 -13.23
C LYS A 56 -6.15 -23.85 -14.45
N SER A 57 -5.46 -23.23 -15.41
CA SER A 57 -5.96 -23.17 -16.77
C SER A 57 -6.31 -24.62 -17.13
N PRO A 58 -7.53 -24.92 -17.59
CA PRO A 58 -7.79 -26.24 -18.15
C PRO A 58 -6.75 -26.47 -19.23
N ALA A 59 -6.00 -27.56 -19.08
CA ALA A 59 -4.93 -27.93 -19.96
C ALA A 59 -5.44 -27.91 -21.40
N ASN A 60 -4.65 -27.32 -22.29
CA ASN A 60 -4.80 -27.40 -23.74
C ASN A 60 -4.53 -28.85 -24.19
N GLY A 61 -5.38 -29.78 -23.74
CA GLY A 61 -5.15 -31.21 -23.73
C GLY A 61 -6.22 -31.89 -22.88
N SER A 62 -7.49 -31.70 -23.25
CA SER A 62 -8.53 -32.59 -22.75
C SER A 62 -8.13 -34.02 -23.07
N GLN A 63 -8.47 -34.96 -22.19
CA GLN A 63 -8.15 -36.38 -22.36
C GLN A 63 -8.63 -36.91 -23.73
N GLU A 64 -9.73 -36.32 -24.22
CA GLU A 64 -10.34 -36.60 -25.51
C GLU A 64 -9.50 -36.13 -26.71
N ALA A 65 -8.88 -34.95 -26.63
CA ALA A 65 -7.97 -34.47 -27.68
C ALA A 65 -6.72 -35.35 -27.79
N LEU A 66 -6.20 -35.80 -26.63
CA LEU A 66 -5.07 -36.74 -26.58
C LEU A 66 -5.43 -38.10 -27.20
N LEU A 67 -6.65 -38.59 -26.97
CA LEU A 67 -7.12 -39.84 -27.59
C LEU A 67 -7.30 -39.70 -29.10
N ALA A 68 -7.85 -38.59 -29.57
CA ALA A 68 -8.03 -38.33 -31.00
C ALA A 68 -6.70 -38.26 -31.76
N GLU A 69 -5.66 -37.65 -31.16
CA GLU A 69 -4.34 -37.58 -31.78
C GLU A 69 -3.65 -38.96 -31.85
N LEU A 70 -3.83 -39.80 -30.82
CA LEU A 70 -3.34 -41.19 -30.84
C LEU A 70 -4.05 -42.05 -31.91
N GLU A 71 -5.35 -41.83 -32.12
CA GLU A 71 -6.12 -42.54 -33.15
C GLU A 71 -5.69 -42.13 -34.56
N TYR A 72 -5.47 -40.84 -34.80
CA TYR A 72 -4.96 -40.32 -36.08
C TYR A 72 -3.58 -40.89 -36.43
N LEU A 73 -2.67 -41.03 -35.46
CA LEU A 73 -1.32 -41.57 -35.67
C LEU A 73 -1.29 -43.09 -35.87
N ARG A 74 -2.40 -43.78 -35.64
CA ARG A 74 -2.52 -45.24 -35.81
C ARG A 74 -3.12 -45.64 -37.17
N ALA A 75 -3.77 -44.70 -37.86
CA ALA A 75 -4.29 -44.87 -39.21
C ALA A 75 -3.17 -44.76 -40.26
#